data_AF-A0A8T0RPX3-F1
#
_entry.id   AF-A0A8T0RPX3-F1
#
_cell.length_a   1.000
_cell.length_b   1.000
_cell.length_c   1.000
_cell.angle_alpha   90.00
_cell.angle_beta   90.00
_cell.angle_gamma   90.00
#
_symmetry.space_group_name_H-M   'P 1'
#
loop_
_entity.id
_entity.type
_entity.pdbx_description
1 polymer ?
#
loop_
_entity_poly.entity_id
_entity_poly.type
_entity_poly.pdbx_seq_one_letter_code
_entity_poly.pdbx_strand_id
1 'polypeptide(L)'
;MFKVQNCLLFHNCEQLHGIDGIDISTNNFSKILSLCVSYFTSVYVMKWKDFFPNKELKEPPYFDARAVCYPNLKTIRDYLAWRQVDCHINNQYNTCFWMLVKSGKSEQAAQLALKGTFAKDKNELLAQQFQINYDDEPAMFRKGSSVYREKVETTVKIDDYGSPIKRPALKVTVAHVDIIGPEFWENHQHILREGKFMHEFVKKFGIDRILPPCNWVVVRISGCQFDQFSLIHSLDKPNDETALSLMNASASLMMEQYPDIVFGYGFNNEYSFVFHEKTELYQRQESLILSSCSSYFTSCYMTKWKEFFPHKELMQTPRFEAEAVCYPKLKIVCEYLTWRQAECHASNQYNTCFWMLVKSGKSELGNII
;
A
#
# COMPACT_ATOMS: atom_id res chain seq x y z
N MET A 1 7.46 -19.21 6.15
CA MET A 1 7.52 -17.73 6.07
C MET A 1 6.78 -17.30 4.80
N PHE A 2 5.70 -16.51 4.92
CA PHE A 2 4.92 -16.01 3.79
C PHE A 2 5.55 -14.67 3.37
N LYS A 3 6.29 -14.62 2.25
CA LYS A 3 6.79 -13.36 1.69
C LYS A 3 5.90 -13.00 0.50
N VAL A 4 5.09 -11.95 0.65
CA VAL A 4 4.29 -11.41 -0.44
C VAL A 4 5.07 -10.25 -1.04
N GLN A 5 5.50 -10.39 -2.29
CA GLN A 5 6.00 -9.28 -3.08
C GLN A 5 4.97 -8.99 -4.17
N ASN A 6 4.27 -7.87 -4.04
CA ASN A 6 3.27 -7.43 -5.00
C ASN A 6 3.87 -6.41 -5.96
N CYS A 7 3.51 -6.51 -7.23
CA CYS A 7 3.77 -5.45 -8.21
C CYS A 7 2.44 -4.88 -8.68
N LEU A 8 2.29 -3.56 -8.56
CA LEU A 8 1.20 -2.82 -9.17
C LEU A 8 1.76 -2.04 -10.36
N LEU A 9 1.12 -2.20 -11.51
CA LEU A 9 1.44 -1.45 -12.71
C LEU A 9 0.43 -0.32 -12.90
N PHE A 10 0.93 0.90 -13.05
CA PHE A 10 0.14 2.06 -13.44
C PHE A 10 0.37 2.33 -14.93
N HIS A 11 -0.71 2.29 -15.71
CA HIS A 11 -0.69 2.58 -17.13
C HIS A 11 -1.76 3.65 -17.40
N ASN A 12 -1.35 4.81 -17.95
CA ASN A 12 -2.13 6.05 -18.07
C ASN A 12 -2.45 6.74 -16.73
N CYS A 13 -1.58 7.66 -16.29
CA CYS A 13 -1.89 8.57 -15.19
C CYS A 13 -3.06 9.52 -15.48
N GLU A 14 -3.51 9.67 -16.73
CA GLU A 14 -4.70 10.48 -17.05
C GLU A 14 -6.01 9.85 -16.55
N GLN A 15 -6.09 8.54 -16.29
CA GLN A 15 -7.28 7.94 -15.67
C GLN A 15 -7.33 8.11 -14.15
N LEU A 16 -6.29 8.67 -13.52
CA LEU A 16 -6.36 9.17 -12.14
C LEU A 16 -7.08 10.51 -12.05
N HIS A 17 -7.47 11.14 -13.18
CA HIS A 17 -8.35 12.32 -13.19
C HIS A 17 -9.78 12.03 -12.70
N GLY A 18 -10.13 10.78 -12.37
CA GLY A 18 -11.32 10.47 -11.56
C GLY A 18 -11.11 10.68 -10.04
N ILE A 19 -9.90 11.08 -9.65
CA ILE A 19 -9.54 11.54 -8.31
C ILE A 19 -9.16 13.02 -8.49
N ASP A 20 -10.14 13.91 -8.38
CA ASP A 20 -9.92 15.36 -8.50
C ASP A 20 -8.77 15.79 -7.56
N GLY A 21 -7.73 16.42 -8.13
CA GLY A 21 -6.69 17.15 -7.39
C GLY A 21 -5.24 16.63 -7.41
N ILE A 22 -4.87 15.66 -8.24
CA ILE A 22 -3.50 15.09 -8.26
C ILE A 22 -2.67 15.68 -9.43
N ASP A 23 -1.84 16.70 -9.16
CA ASP A 23 -0.88 17.30 -10.12
C ASP A 23 0.47 16.54 -10.12
N ILE A 24 0.88 15.99 -11.27
CA ILE A 24 1.90 14.91 -11.37
C ILE A 24 3.31 15.44 -11.71
N SER A 25 3.69 16.63 -11.22
CA SER A 25 5.08 17.08 -11.29
C SER A 25 5.88 16.57 -10.08
N THR A 26 6.74 15.56 -10.26
CA THR A 26 7.88 15.09 -9.41
C THR A 26 7.70 14.83 -7.90
N ASN A 27 6.78 15.48 -7.19
CA ASN A 27 6.48 15.31 -5.76
C ASN A 27 5.38 14.27 -5.47
N ASN A 28 4.76 13.70 -6.52
CA ASN A 28 3.52 12.93 -6.38
C ASN A 28 3.73 11.40 -6.27
N PHE A 29 4.92 10.88 -6.55
CA PHE A 29 5.15 9.42 -6.50
C PHE A 29 5.08 8.85 -5.10
N SER A 30 5.71 9.49 -4.12
CA SER A 30 5.66 9.07 -2.71
C SER A 30 4.25 9.14 -2.14
N LYS A 31 3.46 10.12 -2.59
CA LYS A 31 2.05 10.27 -2.24
C LYS A 31 1.19 9.14 -2.79
N ILE A 32 1.30 8.87 -4.10
CA ILE A 32 0.61 7.73 -4.74
C ILE A 32 1.00 6.42 -4.05
N LEU A 33 2.29 6.22 -3.82
CA LEU A 33 2.83 5.00 -3.23
C LEU A 33 2.34 4.78 -1.79
N SER A 34 2.37 5.82 -0.95
CA SER A 34 1.86 5.75 0.42
C SER A 34 0.34 5.52 0.46
N LEU A 35 -0.43 6.14 -0.44
CA LEU A 35 -1.87 5.90 -0.55
C LEU A 35 -2.20 4.47 -1.01
N CYS A 36 -1.47 3.97 -2.01
CA CYS A 36 -1.68 2.61 -2.53
C CYS A 36 -1.37 1.56 -1.47
N VAL A 37 -0.27 1.71 -0.73
CA VAL A 37 0.10 0.75 0.32
C VAL A 37 -0.82 0.87 1.54
N SER A 38 -1.23 2.08 1.92
CA SER A 38 -2.24 2.30 2.96
C SER A 38 -3.55 1.59 2.62
N TYR A 39 -4.04 1.79 1.39
CA TYR A 39 -5.24 1.11 0.92
C TYR A 39 -5.07 -0.41 0.89
N PHE A 40 -3.93 -0.92 0.39
CA PHE A 40 -3.67 -2.35 0.39
C PHE A 40 -3.67 -2.95 1.81
N THR A 41 -3.01 -2.30 2.77
CA THR A 41 -3.03 -2.69 4.19
C THR A 41 -4.44 -2.70 4.73
N SER A 42 -5.22 -1.66 4.44
CA SER A 42 -6.56 -1.54 4.99
C SER A 42 -7.48 -2.67 4.51
N VAL A 43 -7.45 -2.97 3.21
CA VAL A 43 -8.17 -4.10 2.63
C VAL A 43 -7.66 -5.43 3.19
N TYR A 44 -6.35 -5.59 3.38
CA TYR A 44 -5.77 -6.80 3.97
C TYR A 44 -6.30 -7.06 5.39
N VAL A 45 -6.31 -6.03 6.24
CA VAL A 45 -6.82 -6.12 7.62
C VAL A 45 -8.32 -6.43 7.62
N MET A 46 -9.12 -5.76 6.77
CA MET A 46 -10.57 -6.04 6.67
C MET A 46 -10.84 -7.48 6.21
N LYS A 47 -10.10 -7.96 5.21
CA LYS A 47 -10.29 -9.28 4.61
C LYS A 47 -9.73 -10.42 5.45
N TRP A 48 -8.96 -10.13 6.50
CA TRP A 48 -8.30 -11.17 7.29
C TRP A 48 -9.28 -12.24 7.81
N LYS A 49 -10.44 -11.83 8.34
CA LYS A 49 -11.44 -12.78 8.88
C LYS A 49 -12.18 -13.57 7.80
N ASP A 50 -12.26 -13.05 6.57
CA ASP A 50 -12.85 -13.77 5.43
C ASP A 50 -12.00 -15.00 5.05
N PHE A 51 -10.67 -14.89 5.18
CA PHE A 51 -9.73 -15.96 4.83
C PHE A 51 -9.29 -16.81 6.04
N PHE A 52 -9.26 -16.22 7.24
CA PHE A 52 -8.87 -16.92 8.47
C PHE A 52 -9.88 -16.68 9.60
N PRO A 53 -11.10 -17.27 9.52
CA PRO A 53 -12.18 -16.98 10.46
C PRO A 53 -11.83 -17.25 11.94
N ASN A 54 -11.00 -18.26 12.17
CA ASN A 54 -10.63 -18.74 13.52
C ASN A 54 -9.23 -18.28 13.95
N LYS A 55 -8.61 -17.35 13.22
CA LYS A 55 -7.27 -16.84 13.53
C LYS A 55 -7.33 -15.35 13.75
N GLU A 56 -7.00 -14.91 14.96
CA GLU A 56 -6.90 -13.49 15.25
C GLU A 56 -5.61 -12.90 14.67
N LEU A 57 -5.72 -11.64 14.23
CA LEU A 57 -4.60 -10.85 13.77
C LEU A 57 -3.88 -10.28 15.00
N LYS A 58 -2.76 -10.91 15.39
CA LYS A 58 -2.07 -10.60 16.66
C LYS A 58 -1.31 -9.28 16.64
N GLU A 59 -0.76 -8.91 15.49
CA GLU A 59 -0.01 -7.67 15.31
C GLU A 59 -0.49 -6.92 14.07
N PRO A 60 -0.38 -5.58 14.04
CA PRO A 60 -0.76 -4.80 12.87
C PRO A 60 0.12 -5.16 11.65
N PRO A 61 -0.41 -5.80 10.59
CA PRO A 61 0.37 -6.08 9.40
C PRO A 61 0.61 -4.77 8.64
N TYR A 62 1.81 -4.60 8.11
CA TYR A 62 2.15 -3.46 7.27
C TYR A 62 3.09 -3.88 6.15
N PHE A 63 3.18 -3.04 5.13
CA PHE A 63 3.90 -3.32 3.89
C PHE A 63 4.71 -2.08 3.51
N ASP A 64 5.91 -2.31 2.99
CA ASP A 64 6.67 -1.30 2.27
C ASP A 64 6.39 -1.38 0.76
N ALA A 65 6.68 -0.32 0.03
CA ALA A 65 6.49 -0.26 -1.40
C ALA A 65 7.61 0.52 -2.08
N ARG A 66 7.85 0.20 -3.35
CA ARG A 66 8.78 0.93 -4.24
C ARG A 66 8.08 1.28 -5.53
N ALA A 67 8.34 2.47 -6.05
CA ALA A 67 7.91 2.91 -7.37
C ALA A 67 9.10 2.84 -8.31
N VAL A 68 8.99 2.05 -9.37
CA VAL A 68 10.03 1.93 -10.40
C VAL A 68 9.42 2.33 -11.74
N CYS A 69 10.06 3.29 -12.40
CA CYS A 69 9.64 3.74 -13.72
C CYS A 69 10.45 2.99 -14.79
N TYR A 70 9.73 2.39 -15.74
CA TYR A 70 10.34 1.66 -16.85
C TYR A 70 10.15 2.44 -18.16
N PRO A 71 11.18 2.48 -19.03
CA PRO A 71 11.19 3.34 -20.21
C PRO A 71 10.24 2.89 -21.31
N ASN A 72 9.85 1.61 -21.35
CA ASN A 72 8.95 1.07 -22.38
C ASN A 72 8.26 -0.23 -21.92
N LEU A 73 7.26 -0.66 -22.68
CA LEU A 73 6.48 -1.87 -22.41
C LEU A 73 7.33 -3.15 -22.39
N LYS A 74 8.38 -3.23 -23.20
CA LYS A 74 9.29 -4.38 -23.21
C LYS A 74 9.98 -4.52 -21.85
N THR A 75 10.55 -3.44 -21.33
CA THR A 75 11.22 -3.46 -20.01
C THR A 75 10.26 -3.74 -18.85
N ILE A 76 8.99 -3.35 -18.97
CA ILE A 76 7.95 -3.72 -17.99
C ILE A 76 7.69 -5.23 -18.04
N ARG A 77 7.55 -5.81 -19.24
CA ARG A 77 7.36 -7.26 -19.42
C ARG A 77 8.57 -8.05 -18.91
N ASP A 78 9.78 -7.60 -19.22
CA ASP A 78 11.01 -8.22 -18.72
C ASP A 78 11.07 -8.22 -17.19
N TYR A 79 10.65 -7.11 -16.55
CA TYR A 79 10.55 -7.03 -15.09
C TYR A 79 9.51 -7.98 -14.50
N LEU A 80 8.31 -8.05 -15.09
CA LEU A 80 7.26 -8.98 -14.64
C LEU A 80 7.68 -10.44 -14.80
N ALA A 81 8.30 -10.79 -15.93
CA ALA A 81 8.86 -12.10 -16.18
C ALA A 81 9.92 -12.46 -15.13
N TRP A 82 10.84 -11.53 -14.84
CA TRP A 82 11.83 -11.69 -13.79
C TRP A 82 11.19 -11.94 -12.41
N ARG A 83 10.11 -11.22 -12.06
CA ARG A 83 9.37 -11.47 -10.80
C ARG A 83 8.74 -12.86 -10.73
N GLN A 84 8.21 -13.36 -11.83
CA GLN A 84 7.66 -14.72 -11.86
C GLN A 84 8.75 -15.79 -11.76
N VAL A 85 9.90 -15.58 -12.42
CA VAL A 85 11.09 -16.45 -12.28
C VAL A 85 11.59 -16.46 -10.83
N ASP A 86 11.69 -15.29 -10.21
CA ASP A 86 12.10 -15.18 -8.81
C ASP A 86 11.11 -15.87 -7.85
N CYS A 87 9.81 -15.75 -8.11
CA CYS A 87 8.77 -16.50 -7.39
C CYS A 87 8.99 -18.02 -7.49
N HIS A 88 9.22 -18.54 -8.70
CA HIS A 88 9.48 -19.97 -8.93
C HIS A 88 10.72 -20.46 -8.17
N ILE A 89 11.85 -19.75 -8.34
CA ILE A 89 13.13 -20.12 -7.71
C ILE A 89 13.00 -20.11 -6.18
N ASN A 90 12.39 -19.05 -5.62
CA ASN A 90 12.21 -18.90 -4.19
C ASN A 90 11.25 -19.96 -3.64
N ASN A 91 10.15 -20.26 -4.34
CA ASN A 91 9.23 -21.30 -3.91
C ASN A 91 9.91 -22.68 -3.92
N GLN A 92 10.62 -23.04 -5.00
CA GLN A 92 11.33 -24.32 -5.07
C GLN A 92 12.35 -24.48 -3.94
N TYR A 93 13.16 -23.44 -3.69
CA TYR A 93 14.10 -23.44 -2.58
C TYR A 93 13.39 -23.60 -1.23
N ASN A 94 12.32 -22.85 -0.99
CA ASN A 94 11.56 -22.91 0.26
C ASN A 94 10.89 -24.27 0.47
N THR A 95 10.35 -24.89 -0.59
CA THR A 95 9.78 -26.24 -0.50
C THR A 95 10.84 -27.23 -0.04
N CYS A 96 12.02 -27.26 -0.67
CA CYS A 96 13.12 -28.11 -0.23
C CYS A 96 13.53 -27.81 1.23
N PHE A 97 13.70 -26.53 1.56
CA PHE A 97 14.16 -26.09 2.88
C PHE A 97 13.21 -26.57 3.99
N TRP A 98 11.91 -26.31 3.83
CA TRP A 98 10.92 -26.70 4.85
C TRP A 98 10.69 -28.20 4.91
N MET A 99 10.83 -28.93 3.80
CA MET A 99 10.78 -30.40 3.84
C MET A 99 11.97 -30.99 4.59
N LEU A 100 13.18 -30.46 4.39
CA LEU A 100 14.38 -30.85 5.16
C LEU A 100 14.22 -30.53 6.66
N VAL A 101 13.67 -29.36 7.00
CA VAL A 101 13.41 -29.00 8.40
C VAL A 101 12.36 -29.94 9.02
N LYS A 102 11.26 -30.22 8.29
CA LYS A 102 10.23 -31.17 8.73
C LYS A 102 10.75 -32.60 8.88
N SER A 103 11.79 -32.98 8.13
CA SER A 103 12.45 -34.29 8.24
C SER A 103 13.41 -34.38 9.44
N GLY A 104 13.47 -33.36 10.30
CA GLY A 104 14.27 -33.34 11.52
C GLY A 104 15.63 -32.64 11.39
N LYS A 105 15.98 -32.05 10.24
CA LYS A 105 17.20 -31.22 10.14
C LYS A 105 16.97 -29.88 10.82
N SER A 106 18.05 -29.31 11.40
CA SER A 106 18.04 -27.92 11.81
C SER A 106 17.97 -26.99 10.61
N GLU A 107 17.49 -25.75 10.81
CA GLU A 107 17.45 -24.72 9.77
C GLU A 107 18.84 -24.46 9.16
N GLN A 108 19.89 -24.44 9.98
CA GLN A 108 21.27 -24.28 9.52
C GLN A 108 21.74 -25.45 8.64
N ALA A 109 21.42 -26.68 9.05
CA ALA A 109 21.77 -27.87 8.28
C ALA A 109 21.00 -27.93 6.95
N ALA A 110 19.73 -27.52 6.93
CA ALA A 110 18.93 -27.42 5.72
C ALA A 110 19.50 -26.35 4.76
N GLN A 111 19.87 -25.18 5.27
CA GLN A 111 20.50 -24.13 4.47
C GLN A 111 21.83 -24.58 3.87
N LEU A 112 22.67 -25.28 4.64
CA LEU A 112 23.94 -25.80 4.15
C LEU A 112 23.73 -26.87 3.07
N ALA A 113 22.74 -27.74 3.24
CA ALA A 113 22.41 -28.77 2.25
C ALA A 113 21.92 -28.20 0.91
N LEU A 114 21.25 -27.04 0.94
CA LEU A 114 20.76 -26.38 -0.27
C LEU A 114 21.75 -25.39 -0.87
N LYS A 115 22.85 -25.08 -0.17
CA LYS A 115 23.84 -24.12 -0.65
C LYS A 115 24.53 -24.66 -1.91
N GLY A 116 24.53 -23.84 -2.97
CA GLY A 116 25.15 -24.19 -4.25
C GLY A 116 24.34 -25.17 -5.11
N THR A 117 23.11 -25.52 -4.71
CA THR A 117 22.24 -26.42 -5.49
C THR A 117 21.56 -25.69 -6.65
N PHE A 118 21.45 -26.38 -7.77
CA PHE A 118 20.70 -25.94 -8.95
C PHE A 118 19.26 -26.48 -8.93
N ALA A 119 18.43 -26.03 -9.87
CA ALA A 119 17.02 -26.42 -9.94
C ALA A 119 16.84 -27.95 -10.09
N LYS A 120 17.74 -28.61 -10.82
CA LYS A 120 17.74 -30.07 -11.00
C LYS A 120 17.98 -30.80 -9.68
N ASP A 121 19.01 -30.40 -8.93
CA ASP A 121 19.35 -31.01 -7.64
C ASP A 121 18.19 -30.90 -6.64
N LYS A 122 17.48 -29.76 -6.65
CA LYS A 122 16.31 -29.52 -5.81
C LYS A 122 15.13 -30.42 -6.18
N ASN A 123 14.87 -30.61 -7.47
CA ASN A 123 13.85 -31.54 -7.95
C ASN A 123 14.19 -32.98 -7.59
N GLU A 124 15.45 -33.40 -7.76
CA GLU A 124 15.92 -34.73 -7.36
C GLU A 124 15.78 -34.94 -5.85
N LEU A 125 16.15 -33.94 -5.04
CA LEU A 125 15.99 -33.97 -3.59
C LEU A 125 14.52 -34.15 -3.18
N LEU A 126 13.60 -33.38 -3.78
CA LEU A 126 12.17 -33.49 -3.51
C LEU A 126 11.61 -34.86 -3.92
N ALA A 127 11.98 -35.34 -5.11
CA ALA A 127 11.50 -36.60 -5.63
C ALA A 127 12.04 -37.80 -4.84
N GLN A 128 13.35 -37.85 -4.58
CA GLN A 128 13.99 -39.01 -3.96
C GLN A 128 13.74 -39.09 -2.45
N GLN A 129 13.80 -37.97 -1.73
CA GLN A 129 13.67 -37.99 -0.27
C GLN A 129 12.24 -37.84 0.21
N PHE A 130 11.41 -37.11 -0.54
CA PHE A 130 10.06 -36.75 -0.11
C PHE A 130 8.95 -37.24 -1.03
N GLN A 131 9.29 -37.86 -2.16
CA GLN A 131 8.32 -38.33 -3.17
C GLN A 131 7.41 -37.18 -3.67
N ILE A 132 7.95 -35.96 -3.70
CA ILE A 132 7.27 -34.75 -4.17
C ILE A 132 7.79 -34.41 -5.56
N ASN A 133 6.87 -34.31 -6.52
CA ASN A 133 7.14 -33.67 -7.80
C ASN A 133 6.77 -32.19 -7.69
N TYR A 134 7.76 -31.31 -7.83
CA TYR A 134 7.53 -29.87 -7.72
C TYR A 134 6.52 -29.36 -8.76
N ASP A 135 6.44 -29.97 -9.94
CA ASP A 135 5.51 -29.51 -10.97
C ASP A 135 4.04 -29.77 -10.65
N ASP A 136 3.76 -30.61 -9.66
CA ASP A 136 2.41 -30.87 -9.15
C ASP A 136 1.99 -29.85 -8.07
N GLU A 137 2.91 -28.99 -7.61
CA GLU A 137 2.57 -27.91 -6.68
C GLU A 137 1.57 -26.93 -7.31
N PRO A 138 0.60 -26.40 -6.53
CA PRO A 138 -0.37 -25.42 -7.00
C PRO A 138 0.29 -24.26 -7.75
N ALA A 139 -0.29 -23.91 -8.90
CA ALA A 139 0.25 -22.86 -9.75
C ALA A 139 0.40 -21.52 -9.01
N MET A 140 -0.45 -21.23 -8.03
CA MET A 140 -0.34 -20.02 -7.20
C MET A 140 0.98 -19.92 -6.42
N PHE A 141 1.60 -21.04 -6.05
CA PHE A 141 2.89 -21.08 -5.35
C PHE A 141 4.06 -21.02 -6.31
N ARG A 142 3.93 -21.59 -7.51
CA ARG A 142 5.00 -21.65 -8.51
C ARG A 142 5.08 -20.44 -9.42
N LYS A 143 3.93 -19.84 -9.73
CA LYS A 143 3.77 -18.76 -10.72
C LYS A 143 3.32 -17.44 -10.09
N GLY A 144 2.98 -17.45 -8.81
CA GLY A 144 2.41 -16.31 -8.11
C GLY A 144 0.99 -15.98 -8.59
N SER A 145 0.57 -14.73 -8.35
CA SER A 145 -0.76 -14.23 -8.68
C SER A 145 -0.65 -13.04 -9.61
N SER A 146 -1.34 -13.09 -10.74
CA SER A 146 -1.51 -11.97 -11.66
C SER A 146 -2.93 -11.44 -11.52
N VAL A 147 -3.06 -10.14 -11.23
CA VAL A 147 -4.36 -9.45 -11.17
C VAL A 147 -4.40 -8.42 -12.29
N TYR A 148 -5.32 -8.60 -13.24
CA TYR A 148 -5.44 -7.73 -14.40
C TYR A 148 -6.90 -7.54 -14.79
N ARG A 149 -7.16 -6.59 -15.69
CA ARG A 149 -8.49 -6.33 -16.22
C ARG A 149 -8.65 -7.07 -17.53
N GLU A 150 -9.52 -8.08 -17.55
CA GLU A 150 -9.87 -8.87 -18.71
C GLU A 150 -11.02 -8.23 -19.50
N LYS A 151 -10.96 -8.28 -20.83
CA LYS A 151 -12.09 -7.88 -21.68
C LYS A 151 -13.12 -9.00 -21.72
N VAL A 152 -14.28 -8.76 -21.12
CA VAL A 152 -15.42 -9.69 -21.15
C VAL A 152 -16.60 -9.05 -21.85
N GLU A 153 -17.41 -9.85 -22.54
CA GLU A 153 -18.72 -9.39 -23.02
C GLU A 153 -19.72 -9.42 -21.87
N THR A 154 -20.33 -8.27 -21.58
CA THR A 154 -21.36 -8.17 -20.54
C THR A 154 -22.69 -7.76 -21.19
N THR A 155 -23.76 -8.47 -20.86
CA THR A 155 -25.13 -8.08 -21.26
C THR A 155 -25.53 -6.83 -20.48
N VAL A 156 -25.76 -5.73 -21.18
CA VAL A 156 -26.09 -4.43 -20.57
C VAL A 156 -27.60 -4.23 -20.51
N LYS A 157 -28.31 -4.68 -21.55
CA LYS A 157 -29.77 -4.64 -21.67
C LYS A 157 -30.25 -5.82 -22.51
N ILE A 158 -31.52 -6.16 -22.40
CA ILE A 158 -32.21 -7.04 -23.33
C ILE A 158 -33.05 -6.12 -24.22
N ASP A 159 -33.00 -6.28 -25.54
CA ASP A 159 -33.81 -5.49 -26.45
C ASP A 159 -35.29 -5.89 -26.39
N ASP A 160 -36.15 -5.12 -27.06
CA ASP A 160 -37.60 -5.33 -27.08
C ASP A 160 -38.01 -6.68 -27.72
N TYR A 161 -37.06 -7.39 -28.35
CA TYR A 161 -37.23 -8.71 -28.97
C TYR A 161 -36.61 -9.85 -28.14
N GLY A 162 -36.14 -9.58 -26.92
CA GLY A 162 -35.58 -10.59 -26.03
C GLY A 162 -34.10 -10.93 -26.29
N SER A 163 -33.42 -10.22 -27.18
CA SER A 163 -32.00 -10.46 -27.50
C SER A 163 -31.06 -9.66 -26.58
N PRO A 164 -29.99 -10.27 -26.04
CA PRO A 164 -29.06 -9.60 -25.14
C PRO A 164 -28.14 -8.62 -25.89
N ILE A 165 -28.20 -7.34 -25.54
CA ILE A 165 -27.26 -6.31 -25.99
C ILE A 165 -25.98 -6.42 -25.17
N LYS A 166 -24.95 -7.02 -25.77
CA LYS A 166 -23.64 -7.17 -25.15
C LYS A 166 -22.74 -5.95 -25.43
N ARG A 167 -21.96 -5.54 -24.43
CA ARG A 167 -20.89 -4.54 -24.59
C ARG A 167 -19.60 -5.05 -23.97
N PRO A 168 -18.43 -4.70 -24.53
CA PRO A 168 -17.16 -5.03 -23.91
C PRO A 168 -17.02 -4.28 -22.59
N ALA A 169 -16.72 -5.01 -21.52
CA ALA A 169 -16.40 -4.46 -20.21
C ALA A 169 -15.05 -5.01 -19.73
N LEU A 170 -14.41 -4.26 -18.83
CA LEU A 170 -13.16 -4.67 -18.19
C LEU A 170 -13.45 -5.26 -16.80
N LYS A 171 -13.31 -6.57 -16.66
CA LYS A 171 -13.51 -7.28 -15.39
C LYS A 171 -12.17 -7.55 -14.72
N VAL A 172 -12.06 -7.28 -13.42
CA VAL A 172 -10.86 -7.65 -12.65
C VAL A 172 -10.81 -9.17 -12.49
N THR A 173 -9.71 -9.77 -12.92
CA THR A 173 -9.48 -11.21 -12.90
C THR A 173 -8.18 -11.50 -12.15
N VAL A 174 -8.20 -12.54 -11.32
CA VAL A 174 -7.01 -13.10 -10.66
C VAL A 174 -6.68 -14.43 -11.32
N ALA A 175 -5.44 -14.61 -11.76
CA ALA A 175 -4.98 -15.81 -12.44
C ALA A 175 -3.57 -16.22 -11.99
N HIS A 176 -3.28 -17.52 -12.06
CA HIS A 176 -1.98 -18.13 -11.73
C HIS A 176 -1.35 -18.74 -12.98
N VAL A 177 -1.08 -17.88 -13.97
CA VAL A 177 -0.69 -18.27 -15.33
C VAL A 177 0.76 -17.89 -15.63
N ASP A 178 1.31 -18.47 -16.70
CA ASP A 178 2.63 -18.07 -17.20
C ASP A 178 2.52 -16.69 -17.88
N ILE A 179 3.20 -15.70 -17.31
CA ILE A 179 3.29 -14.33 -17.87
C ILE A 179 4.68 -14.06 -18.48
N ILE A 180 5.54 -15.06 -18.53
CA ILE A 180 6.85 -15.01 -19.19
C ILE A 180 6.67 -15.30 -20.67
N GLY A 181 5.88 -16.33 -21.00
CA GLY A 181 5.60 -16.74 -22.37
C GLY A 181 4.84 -15.69 -23.20
N PRO A 182 4.99 -15.71 -24.54
CA PRO A 182 4.33 -14.75 -25.43
C PRO A 182 2.81 -14.94 -25.47
N GLU A 183 2.32 -16.18 -25.30
CA GLU A 183 0.90 -16.54 -25.40
C GLU A 183 0.00 -15.69 -24.50
N PHE A 184 0.42 -15.44 -23.26
CA PHE A 184 -0.32 -14.56 -22.35
C PHE A 184 -0.43 -13.15 -22.93
N TRP A 185 0.66 -12.55 -23.37
CA TRP A 185 0.66 -11.18 -23.89
C TRP A 185 -0.05 -11.04 -25.24
N GLU A 186 -0.01 -12.08 -26.08
CA GLU A 186 -0.71 -12.16 -27.35
C GLU A 186 -2.23 -12.24 -27.17
N ASN A 187 -2.70 -13.01 -26.18
CA ASN A 187 -4.12 -13.11 -25.84
C ASN A 187 -4.63 -11.87 -25.07
N HIS A 188 -3.74 -11.15 -24.39
CA HIS A 188 -4.10 -10.05 -23.49
C HIS A 188 -3.48 -8.70 -23.90
N GLN A 189 -3.45 -8.40 -25.21
CA GLN A 189 -2.86 -7.16 -25.75
C GLN A 189 -3.45 -5.86 -25.18
N HIS A 190 -4.61 -5.95 -24.53
CA HIS A 190 -5.28 -4.81 -23.92
C HIS A 190 -4.75 -4.41 -22.55
N ILE A 191 -3.95 -5.26 -21.87
CA ILE A 191 -3.39 -4.98 -20.53
C ILE A 191 -2.34 -3.87 -20.61
N LEU A 192 -1.44 -3.95 -21.60
CA LEU A 192 -0.36 -3.00 -21.84
C LEU A 192 -0.53 -2.41 -23.25
N ARG A 193 -1.35 -1.35 -23.37
CA ARG A 193 -1.53 -0.66 -24.66
C ARG A 193 -0.46 0.41 -24.85
N GLU A 194 -0.17 0.80 -26.08
CA GLU A 194 0.56 2.05 -26.32
C GLU A 194 -0.43 3.21 -26.22
N GLY A 195 -0.29 4.04 -25.18
CA GLY A 195 -0.83 5.40 -25.21
C GLY A 195 0.02 6.27 -26.13
N LYS A 196 -0.55 7.34 -26.71
CA LYS A 196 0.24 8.40 -27.39
C LYS A 196 1.07 9.15 -26.34
N PHE A 197 2.17 8.59 -25.89
CA PHE A 197 3.11 9.32 -25.04
C PHE A 197 4.24 9.88 -25.89
N MET A 198 4.46 11.19 -25.76
CA MET A 198 5.67 11.87 -26.23
C MET A 198 6.87 11.24 -25.51
N HIS A 199 7.74 10.56 -26.27
CA HIS A 199 8.94 9.84 -25.81
C HIS A 199 9.98 10.71 -25.06
N GLU A 200 9.70 11.99 -24.80
CA GLU A 200 10.66 12.96 -24.28
C GLU A 200 10.81 12.96 -22.75
N PHE A 201 9.87 12.37 -22.00
CA PHE A 201 9.86 12.42 -20.53
C PHE A 201 10.61 11.29 -19.81
N VAL A 202 11.43 10.49 -20.50
CA VAL A 202 12.17 9.36 -19.87
C VAL A 202 13.46 9.83 -19.16
N LYS A 203 13.82 11.12 -19.24
CA LYS A 203 15.06 11.63 -18.61
C LYS A 203 14.87 11.87 -17.11
N LYS A 204 15.31 10.88 -16.30
CA LYS A 204 15.55 10.92 -14.83
C LYS A 204 14.43 10.44 -13.89
N PHE A 205 13.60 9.49 -14.30
CA PHE A 205 12.64 8.86 -13.37
C PHE A 205 13.14 7.48 -12.96
N GLY A 206 13.78 7.40 -11.79
CA GLY A 206 14.38 6.17 -11.27
C GLY A 206 15.45 6.37 -10.20
N ILE A 207 15.48 7.52 -9.52
CA ILE A 207 16.34 7.69 -8.35
C ILE A 207 15.46 7.38 -7.14
N ASP A 208 15.70 6.25 -6.48
CA ASP A 208 15.28 6.06 -5.09
C ASP A 208 15.81 7.27 -4.32
N ARG A 209 14.92 8.20 -3.96
CA ARG A 209 15.33 9.42 -3.27
C ARG A 209 15.85 9.03 -1.90
N ILE A 210 17.17 9.13 -1.73
CA ILE A 210 17.83 8.96 -0.44
C ILE A 210 17.78 10.31 0.27
N LEU A 211 17.17 10.34 1.46
CA LEU A 211 17.09 11.56 2.25
C LEU A 211 18.50 11.94 2.74
N PRO A 212 18.91 13.23 2.67
CA PRO A 212 20.26 13.64 3.02
C PRO A 212 20.66 13.20 4.43
N PRO A 213 21.90 12.73 4.66
CA PRO A 213 22.37 12.34 5.99
C PRO A 213 22.43 13.55 6.93
N CYS A 214 22.44 13.28 8.24
CA CYS A 214 22.55 14.30 9.31
C CYS A 214 21.44 15.38 9.28
N ASN A 215 20.30 15.08 8.67
CA ASN A 215 19.10 15.92 8.73
C ASN A 215 18.04 15.24 9.57
N TRP A 216 17.36 16.03 10.39
CA TRP A 216 16.09 15.67 11.01
C TRP A 216 15.08 15.39 9.91
N VAL A 217 14.30 14.32 10.04
CA VAL A 217 13.27 13.97 9.05
C VAL A 217 11.92 14.08 9.73
N VAL A 218 11.04 14.91 9.19
CA VAL A 218 9.64 14.97 9.60
C VAL A 218 8.82 14.20 8.59
N VAL A 219 8.20 13.11 9.02
CA VAL A 219 7.21 12.36 8.24
C VAL A 219 5.82 12.81 8.67
N ARG A 220 5.08 13.46 7.79
CA ARG A 220 3.68 13.82 8.02
C ARG A 220 2.78 12.76 7.39
N ILE A 221 1.87 12.21 8.18
CA ILE A 221 0.81 11.29 7.75
C ILE A 221 -0.52 12.02 7.81
N SER A 222 -1.28 12.07 6.71
CA SER A 222 -2.57 12.78 6.64
C SER A 222 -3.67 11.86 6.10
N GLY A 223 -4.87 11.93 6.66
CA GLY A 223 -6.02 11.15 6.21
C GLY A 223 -6.58 11.64 4.87
N CYS A 224 -6.66 10.77 3.88
CA CYS A 224 -7.20 11.06 2.54
C CYS A 224 -8.72 10.92 2.50
N GLN A 225 -9.41 11.92 1.95
CA GLN A 225 -10.89 11.98 1.87
C GLN A 225 -11.56 11.82 3.25
N PHE A 226 -10.95 12.39 4.29
CA PHE A 226 -11.39 12.19 5.67
C PHE A 226 -12.73 12.87 5.99
N ASP A 227 -13.15 13.88 5.22
CA ASP A 227 -14.48 14.46 5.35
C ASP A 227 -15.58 13.45 5.01
N GLN A 228 -15.40 12.70 3.92
CA GLN A 228 -16.29 11.61 3.54
C GLN A 228 -16.26 10.48 4.58
N PHE A 229 -15.06 10.12 5.04
CA PHE A 229 -14.89 9.11 6.10
C PHE A 229 -15.63 9.52 7.39
N SER A 230 -15.48 10.77 7.80
CA SER A 230 -16.12 11.34 8.98
C SER A 230 -17.64 11.37 8.86
N LEU A 231 -18.17 11.66 7.67
CA LEU A 231 -19.60 11.63 7.38
C LEU A 231 -20.16 10.20 7.45
N ILE A 232 -19.49 9.23 6.81
CA ILE A 232 -19.92 7.82 6.77
C ILE A 232 -19.98 7.21 8.18
N HIS A 233 -19.04 7.56 9.05
CA HIS A 233 -18.96 7.03 10.41
C HIS A 233 -19.64 7.92 11.46
N SER A 234 -20.33 8.99 11.03
CA SER A 234 -21.02 9.94 11.89
C SER A 234 -20.16 10.40 13.06
N LEU A 235 -18.97 10.91 12.76
CA LEU A 235 -18.08 11.48 13.78
C LEU A 235 -18.60 12.84 14.24
N ASP A 236 -18.37 13.13 15.52
CA ASP A 236 -18.83 14.38 16.13
C ASP A 236 -18.18 15.62 15.50
N LYS A 237 -18.96 16.69 15.41
CA LYS A 237 -18.53 18.00 14.89
C LYS A 237 -18.66 19.09 15.97
N PRO A 238 -17.68 19.99 16.11
CA PRO A 238 -16.51 20.19 15.24
C PRO A 238 -15.38 19.17 15.43
N ASN A 239 -15.33 18.49 16.58
CA ASN A 239 -14.29 17.52 16.92
C ASN A 239 -14.92 16.27 17.54
N ASP A 240 -14.30 15.13 17.29
CA ASP A 240 -14.64 13.84 17.86
C ASP A 240 -13.47 13.35 18.73
N GLU A 241 -13.65 13.37 20.05
CA GLU A 241 -12.62 13.03 21.02
C GLU A 241 -12.17 11.57 20.87
N THR A 242 -13.10 10.66 20.56
CA THR A 242 -12.81 9.24 20.38
C THR A 242 -11.97 9.01 19.12
N ALA A 243 -12.30 9.70 18.01
CA ALA A 243 -11.52 9.63 16.77
C ALA A 243 -10.09 10.18 16.95
N LEU A 244 -9.94 11.29 17.68
CA LEU A 244 -8.62 11.84 18.02
C LEU A 244 -7.84 10.91 18.95
N SER A 245 -8.51 10.29 19.93
CA SER A 245 -7.88 9.31 20.82
C SER A 245 -7.39 8.07 20.06
N LEU A 246 -8.13 7.62 19.03
CA LEU A 246 -7.69 6.55 18.14
C LEU A 246 -6.45 6.95 17.30
N MET A 247 -6.41 8.19 16.80
CA MET A 247 -5.23 8.73 16.12
C MET A 247 -4.01 8.74 17.06
N ASN A 248 -4.20 9.19 18.31
CA ASN A 248 -3.14 9.24 19.32
C ASN A 248 -2.63 7.83 19.67
N ALA A 249 -3.53 6.88 19.90
CA ALA A 249 -3.15 5.50 20.19
C ALA A 249 -2.39 4.84 19.01
N SER A 250 -2.77 5.18 17.78
CA SER A 250 -2.04 4.73 16.58
C SER A 250 -0.64 5.37 16.50
N ALA A 251 -0.52 6.64 16.85
CA ALA A 251 0.76 7.33 16.91
C ALA A 251 1.68 6.83 18.03
N SER A 252 1.13 6.43 19.18
CA SER A 252 1.92 5.79 20.24
C SER A 252 2.57 4.49 19.74
N LEU A 253 1.80 3.64 19.05
CA LEU A 253 2.34 2.41 18.45
C LEU A 253 3.42 2.68 17.39
N MET A 254 3.27 3.76 16.58
CA MET A 254 4.33 4.18 15.65
C MET A 254 5.65 4.44 16.37
N MET A 255 5.61 5.14 17.51
CA MET A 255 6.82 5.46 18.28
C MET A 255 7.43 4.21 18.95
N GLU A 256 6.59 3.24 19.35
CA GLU A 256 7.07 1.94 19.85
C GLU A 256 7.75 1.12 18.73
N GLN A 257 7.19 1.12 17.52
CA GLN A 257 7.72 0.38 16.37
C GLN A 257 8.98 1.03 15.77
N TYR A 258 9.09 2.35 15.83
CA TYR A 258 10.20 3.12 15.28
C TYR A 258 10.88 3.95 16.37
N PRO A 259 11.84 3.38 17.12
CA PRO A 259 12.52 4.07 18.22
C PRO A 259 13.27 5.35 17.82
N ASP A 260 13.57 5.50 16.53
CA ASP A 260 14.19 6.71 15.97
C ASP A 260 13.24 7.91 15.93
N ILE A 261 11.93 7.70 16.09
CA ILE A 261 10.95 8.78 16.24
C ILE A 261 11.07 9.37 17.65
N VAL A 262 11.56 10.60 17.74
CA VAL A 262 11.78 11.27 19.03
C VAL A 262 10.59 12.10 19.48
N PHE A 263 9.69 12.46 18.56
CA PHE A 263 8.55 13.32 18.86
C PHE A 263 7.43 13.11 17.85
N GLY A 264 6.18 13.22 18.32
CA GLY A 264 4.99 13.14 17.48
C GLY A 264 4.01 14.27 17.82
N TYR A 265 3.44 14.93 16.80
CA TYR A 265 2.41 15.96 16.96
C TYR A 265 1.26 15.72 15.99
N GLY A 266 0.04 15.61 16.48
CA GLY A 266 -1.16 15.42 15.66
C GLY A 266 -2.28 16.37 15.99
N PHE A 267 -3.08 16.69 14.99
CA PHE A 267 -4.36 17.39 15.10
C PHE A 267 -5.23 17.04 13.89
N ASN A 268 -6.54 17.27 13.96
CA ASN A 268 -7.48 16.89 12.90
C ASN A 268 -7.28 15.41 12.47
N ASN A 269 -7.01 15.19 11.19
CA ASN A 269 -6.82 13.89 10.55
C ASN A 269 -5.34 13.61 10.22
N GLU A 270 -4.38 14.25 10.88
CA GLU A 270 -2.97 14.12 10.54
C GLU A 270 -2.03 14.04 11.75
N TYR A 271 -0.84 13.53 11.50
CA TYR A 271 0.23 13.37 12.49
C TYR A 271 1.60 13.64 11.87
N SER A 272 2.45 14.40 12.55
CA SER A 272 3.85 14.64 12.20
C SER A 272 4.76 13.87 13.13
N PHE A 273 5.62 13.01 12.58
CA PHE A 273 6.61 12.23 13.32
C PHE A 273 8.01 12.77 13.01
N VAL A 274 8.73 13.16 14.06
CA VAL A 274 10.10 13.69 13.97
C VAL A 274 11.08 12.56 14.23
N PHE A 275 11.80 12.14 13.19
CA PHE A 275 12.92 11.21 13.30
C PHE A 275 14.20 11.94 13.66
N HIS A 276 15.00 11.30 14.51
CA HIS A 276 16.33 11.78 14.91
C HIS A 276 17.24 11.96 13.69
N GLU A 277 18.08 13.00 13.68
CA GLU A 277 18.94 13.36 12.54
C GLU A 277 19.91 12.24 12.09
N LYS A 278 20.21 11.31 13.01
CA LYS A 278 21.09 10.15 12.79
C LYS A 278 20.35 8.88 12.36
N THR A 279 19.03 8.92 12.11
CA THR A 279 18.30 7.73 11.69
C THR A 279 18.90 7.11 10.43
N GLU A 280 19.09 5.81 10.45
CA GLU A 280 19.50 5.00 9.28
C GLU A 280 18.35 4.10 8.80
N LEU A 281 17.13 4.36 9.28
CA LEU A 281 15.94 3.57 8.96
C LEU A 281 15.80 3.43 7.43
N TYR A 282 15.72 2.17 6.97
CA TYR A 282 15.67 1.80 5.55
C TYR A 282 16.78 2.44 4.68
N GLN A 283 17.98 2.65 5.24
CA GLN A 283 19.08 3.34 4.57
C GLN A 283 18.66 4.73 4.05
N ARG A 284 17.71 5.37 4.73
CA ARG A 284 17.13 6.67 4.37
C ARG A 284 16.45 6.71 3.00
N GLN A 285 16.02 5.56 2.48
CA GLN A 285 15.21 5.49 1.26
C GLN A 285 13.82 6.07 1.54
N GLU A 286 13.49 7.20 0.91
CA GLU A 286 12.25 7.95 1.16
C GLU A 286 11.00 7.08 0.90
N SER A 287 10.99 6.34 -0.20
CA SER A 287 9.85 5.48 -0.58
C SER A 287 9.53 4.46 0.51
N LEU A 288 10.55 3.77 1.03
CA LEU A 288 10.41 2.76 2.08
C LEU A 288 9.96 3.37 3.41
N ILE A 289 10.55 4.51 3.81
CA ILE A 289 10.14 5.22 5.03
C ILE A 289 8.66 5.60 4.94
N LEU A 290 8.26 6.25 3.85
CA LEU A 290 6.90 6.77 3.68
C LEU A 290 5.86 5.65 3.54
N SER A 291 6.14 4.62 2.75
CA SER A 291 5.22 3.47 2.65
C SER A 291 5.04 2.77 3.98
N SER A 292 6.14 2.50 4.69
CA SER A 292 6.09 1.72 5.92
C SER A 292 5.37 2.51 7.02
N CYS A 293 5.67 3.81 7.14
CA CYS A 293 4.99 4.67 8.11
C CYS A 293 3.49 4.78 7.84
N SER A 294 3.09 5.06 6.59
CA SER A 294 1.67 5.15 6.24
C SER A 294 0.95 3.82 6.43
N SER A 295 1.57 2.73 5.96
CA SER A 295 1.03 1.37 6.08
C SER A 295 0.86 0.94 7.54
N TYR A 296 1.87 1.14 8.37
CA TYR A 296 1.81 0.77 9.78
C TYR A 296 0.79 1.61 10.54
N PHE A 297 0.76 2.94 10.33
CA PHE A 297 -0.25 3.81 10.92
C PHE A 297 -1.68 3.37 10.54
N THR A 298 -1.90 3.06 9.27
CA THR A 298 -3.20 2.55 8.78
C THR A 298 -3.59 1.27 9.50
N SER A 299 -2.63 0.35 9.65
CA SER A 299 -2.85 -0.92 10.33
C SER A 299 -3.22 -0.73 11.80
N CYS A 300 -2.46 0.08 12.54
CA CYS A 300 -2.72 0.43 13.94
C CYS A 300 -4.11 1.06 14.11
N TYR A 301 -4.46 2.01 13.25
CA TYR A 301 -5.78 2.66 13.27
C TYR A 301 -6.91 1.63 13.13
N MET A 302 -6.75 0.67 12.23
CA MET A 302 -7.77 -0.33 11.96
C MET A 302 -7.85 -1.42 13.02
N THR A 303 -6.72 -1.91 13.52
CA THR A 303 -6.72 -2.93 14.57
C THR A 303 -7.28 -2.39 15.88
N LYS A 304 -7.07 -1.10 16.17
CA LYS A 304 -7.64 -0.41 17.33
C LYS A 304 -9.06 0.11 17.14
N TRP A 305 -9.61 0.13 15.92
CA TRP A 305 -10.95 0.69 15.67
C TRP A 305 -12.02 0.16 16.63
N LYS A 306 -12.11 -1.16 16.82
CA LYS A 306 -13.12 -1.80 17.69
C LYS A 306 -12.92 -1.48 19.19
N GLU A 307 -11.71 -1.13 19.61
CA GLU A 307 -11.40 -0.70 20.99
C GLU A 307 -12.01 0.68 21.28
N PHE A 308 -11.95 1.60 20.31
CA PHE A 308 -12.45 2.97 20.44
C PHE A 308 -13.91 3.12 20.00
N PHE A 309 -14.35 2.33 19.02
CA PHE A 309 -15.71 2.35 18.49
C PHE A 309 -16.36 0.94 18.54
N PRO A 310 -16.70 0.42 19.74
CA PRO A 310 -17.20 -0.95 19.90
C PRO A 310 -18.50 -1.22 19.13
N HIS A 311 -19.33 -0.18 18.97
CA HIS A 311 -20.64 -0.26 18.33
C HIS A 311 -20.67 0.28 16.89
N LYS A 312 -19.56 0.82 16.35
CA LYS A 312 -19.49 1.27 14.96
C LYS A 312 -18.67 0.28 14.14
N GLU A 313 -19.23 -0.19 13.04
CA GLU A 313 -18.45 -0.94 12.06
C GLU A 313 -17.63 -0.01 11.19
N LEU A 314 -16.43 -0.47 10.80
CA LEU A 314 -15.58 0.26 9.88
C LEU A 314 -16.08 -0.02 8.45
N MET A 315 -16.95 0.85 7.95
CA MET A 315 -17.65 0.67 6.67
C MET A 315 -16.79 1.04 5.47
N GLN A 316 -15.92 2.05 5.65
CA GLN A 316 -14.96 2.48 4.63
C GLN A 316 -13.55 2.29 5.18
N THR A 317 -12.65 1.78 4.34
CA THR A 317 -11.22 1.71 4.67
C THR A 317 -10.63 3.12 4.84
N PRO A 318 -9.94 3.42 5.95
CA PRO A 318 -9.17 4.64 6.04
C PRO A 318 -8.00 4.59 5.05
N ARG A 319 -7.62 5.75 4.52
CA ARG A 319 -6.44 5.90 3.67
C ARG A 319 -5.60 7.04 4.21
N PHE A 320 -4.30 6.80 4.30
CA PHE A 320 -3.35 7.77 4.78
C PHE A 320 -2.27 8.01 3.72
N GLU A 321 -2.02 9.27 3.42
CA GLU A 321 -0.87 9.70 2.63
C GLU A 321 0.29 10.06 3.56
N ALA A 322 1.52 9.91 3.09
CA ALA A 322 2.70 10.30 3.83
C ALA A 322 3.65 11.15 2.99
N GLU A 323 4.23 12.17 3.63
CA GLU A 323 5.21 13.09 3.05
C GLU A 323 6.40 13.26 3.98
N ALA A 324 7.62 13.35 3.44
CA ALA A 324 8.84 13.58 4.20
C ALA A 324 9.42 14.97 3.91
N VAL A 325 9.81 15.68 4.96
CA VAL A 325 10.57 16.93 4.87
C VAL A 325 11.83 16.81 5.72
N CYS A 326 12.98 17.19 5.16
CA CYS A 326 14.25 17.17 5.86
C CYS A 326 14.64 18.56 6.36
N TYR A 327 15.01 18.65 7.62
CA TYR A 327 15.48 19.88 8.25
C TYR A 327 16.93 19.72 8.74
N PRO A 328 17.85 20.62 8.34
CA PRO A 328 19.27 20.49 8.68
C PRO A 328 19.58 20.90 10.13
N LYS A 329 18.64 21.52 10.83
CA LYS A 329 18.85 22.03 12.19
C LYS A 329 17.60 21.82 13.03
N LEU A 330 17.79 21.40 14.29
CA LEU A 330 16.71 21.21 15.26
C LEU A 330 15.84 22.46 15.43
N LYS A 331 16.44 23.66 15.39
CA LYS A 331 15.70 24.93 15.48
C LYS A 331 14.58 25.04 14.43
N ILE A 332 14.84 24.59 13.20
CA ILE A 332 13.87 24.67 12.10
C ILE A 332 12.75 23.65 12.32
N VAL A 333 13.05 22.48 12.90
CA VAL A 333 12.03 21.51 13.32
C VAL A 333 11.12 22.11 14.40
N CYS A 334 11.68 22.82 15.38
CA CYS A 334 10.88 23.52 16.39
C CYS A 334 9.96 24.58 15.75
N GLU A 335 10.48 25.38 14.81
CA GLU A 335 9.68 26.37 14.07
C GLU A 335 8.54 25.70 13.27
N TYR A 336 8.81 24.56 12.61
CA TYR A 336 7.78 23.75 11.96
C TYR A 336 6.70 23.32 12.97
N LEU A 337 7.07 22.77 14.12
CA LEU A 337 6.11 22.32 15.14
C LEU A 337 5.28 23.48 15.72
N THR A 338 5.90 24.64 15.94
CA THR A 338 5.18 25.86 16.34
C THR A 338 4.16 26.29 15.28
N TRP A 339 4.54 26.24 14.01
CA TRP A 339 3.63 26.53 12.90
C TRP A 339 2.45 25.56 12.87
N ARG A 340 2.69 24.25 13.05
CA ARG A 340 1.61 23.24 13.12
C ARG A 340 0.67 23.47 14.29
N GLN A 341 1.18 23.90 15.43
CA GLN A 341 0.35 24.23 16.59
C GLN A 341 -0.51 25.48 16.37
N ALA A 342 0.03 26.50 15.70
CA ALA A 342 -0.73 27.69 15.34
C ALA A 342 -1.86 27.36 14.33
N GLU A 343 -1.59 26.47 13.37
CA GLU A 343 -2.58 25.99 12.41
C GLU A 343 -3.70 25.19 13.08
N CYS A 344 -3.36 24.32 14.04
CA CYS A 344 -4.32 23.61 14.88
C CYS A 344 -5.24 24.60 15.62
N HIS A 345 -4.67 25.61 16.27
CA HIS A 345 -5.44 26.62 16.99
C HIS A 345 -6.40 27.38 16.07
N ALA A 346 -5.90 27.91 14.94
CA ALA A 346 -6.70 28.67 13.99
C ALA A 346 -7.83 27.82 13.37
N SER A 347 -7.51 26.59 12.96
CA SER A 347 -8.48 25.67 12.35
C SER A 347 -9.56 25.26 13.33
N ASN A 348 -9.19 24.93 14.57
CA ASN A 348 -10.16 24.55 15.59
C ASN A 348 -11.09 25.70 15.97
N GLN A 349 -10.55 26.93 16.08
CA GLN A 349 -11.35 28.12 16.34
C GLN A 349 -12.38 28.34 15.21
N TYR A 350 -11.94 28.29 13.95
CA TYR A 350 -12.82 28.42 12.79
C TYR A 350 -13.90 27.33 12.76
N ASN A 351 -13.51 26.06 12.87
CA ASN A 351 -14.42 24.92 12.80
C ASN A 351 -15.47 24.96 13.91
N THR A 352 -15.06 25.36 15.12
CA THR A 352 -15.98 25.52 16.25
C THR A 352 -17.02 26.60 15.96
N CYS A 353 -16.59 27.78 15.52
CA CYS A 353 -17.52 28.85 15.13
C CYS A 353 -18.47 28.39 14.01
N PHE A 354 -17.93 27.77 12.96
CA PHE A 354 -18.71 27.27 11.82
C PHE A 354 -19.79 26.27 12.26
N TRP A 355 -19.43 25.22 13.00
CA TRP A 355 -20.39 24.19 13.40
C TRP A 355 -21.41 24.69 14.44
N MET A 356 -21.04 25.66 15.28
CA MET A 356 -22.01 26.31 16.18
C MET A 356 -23.05 27.13 15.40
N LEU A 357 -22.64 27.81 14.32
CA LEU A 357 -23.57 28.50 13.42
C LEU A 357 -24.52 27.52 12.72
N VAL A 358 -23.99 26.40 12.20
CA VAL A 358 -24.80 25.33 11.59
C VAL A 358 -25.81 24.78 12.58
N LYS A 359 -25.38 24.44 13.81
CA LYS A 359 -26.27 23.92 14.88
C LYS A 359 -27.35 24.93 15.30
N SER A 360 -27.10 26.23 15.16
CA SER A 360 -28.08 27.28 15.48
C SER A 360 -29.19 27.46 14.43
N GLY A 361 -29.22 26.65 13.37
CA GLY A 361 -30.26 26.72 12.33
C GLY A 361 -30.04 27.79 11.26
N LYS A 362 -28.84 28.40 11.20
CA LYS A 362 -28.45 29.32 10.12
C LYS A 362 -28.02 28.59 8.84
N SER A 363 -28.77 27.58 8.43
CA SER A 363 -28.51 26.81 7.22
C SER A 363 -29.29 27.39 6.04
N GLU A 364 -28.80 28.48 5.47
CA GLU A 364 -28.98 28.85 4.06
C GLU A 364 -27.98 29.97 3.72
N LEU A 365 -26.77 29.57 3.36
CA LEU A 365 -25.89 30.37 2.51
C LEU A 365 -25.50 29.46 1.36
N GLY A 366 -26.37 29.44 0.35
CA GLY A 366 -26.01 28.93 -0.96
C GLY A 366 -24.80 29.68 -1.49
N ASN A 367 -23.92 28.96 -2.19
CA ASN A 367 -22.87 29.48 -3.06
C ASN A 367 -21.97 30.56 -2.44
N ILE A 368 -20.95 30.16 -1.68
CA ILE A 368 -19.71 30.96 -1.62
C ILE A 368 -18.50 30.01 -1.68
N ILE A 369 -18.03 29.85 -2.92
CA ILE A 369 -16.67 29.67 -3.45
C ILE A 369 -15.74 28.66 -2.76
#